data_AF-A0A1B6KUL3-F1
#
_entry.id   AF-A0A1B6KUL3-F1
#
_cell.length_a   1.000
_cell.length_b   1.000
_cell.length_c   1.000
_cell.angle_alpha   90.00
_cell.angle_beta   90.00
_cell.angle_gamma   90.00
#
_symmetry.space_group_name_H-M   'P 1'
#
loop_
_entity.id
_entity.type
_entity.pdbx_description
1 polymer ?
#
loop_
_entity_poly.entity_id
_entity_poly.type
_entity_poly.pdbx_seq_one_letter_code
_entity_poly.pdbx_strand_id
1 'polypeptide(L)'
;MKKTQIKYPCGSCLKTINKNSKAVLCSDNCQSWYHFKCTDLSNDEFCELERLKMKWVCHKCTMMKTNEIDQDEEMDMSMSELNLILKEQLKNVELVMETLNNDIISAHNEIKKLKDEKIHLEHLLLKKVEEVVKLEGLIEKNSMESYQIVERKIPMKSRLSLPAATTASVSNIRCNRLLSSHNFPPLNKKNTPRKHIINNKRSQSNSFLSVNPFEVLSVEDETQDDECVDINRQEKSQSK
;
A
#
# COMPACT_ATOMS: atom_id res chain seq x y z
N MET A 1 -11.87 26.92 -17.68
CA MET A 1 -11.91 25.51 -17.25
C MET A 1 -12.07 24.65 -18.51
N LYS A 2 -11.13 23.76 -18.83
CA LYS A 2 -11.23 22.90 -20.02
C LYS A 2 -12.27 21.81 -19.72
N LYS A 3 -13.39 21.82 -20.43
CA LYS A 3 -14.43 20.78 -20.34
C LYS A 3 -13.79 19.46 -20.78
N THR A 4 -13.59 18.52 -19.86
CA THR A 4 -13.07 17.19 -20.19
C THR A 4 -14.11 16.48 -21.03
N GLN A 5 -13.80 16.26 -22.30
CA GLN A 5 -14.69 15.57 -23.23
C GLN A 5 -14.75 14.09 -22.83
N ILE A 6 -15.92 13.63 -22.38
CA ILE A 6 -16.17 12.22 -22.07
C ILE A 6 -16.10 11.44 -23.39
N LYS A 7 -15.26 10.41 -23.44
CA LYS A 7 -15.10 9.52 -24.59
C LYS A 7 -15.71 8.18 -24.28
N TYR A 8 -16.52 7.65 -25.20
CA TYR A 8 -17.13 6.32 -25.09
C TYR A 8 -16.42 5.35 -26.03
N PRO A 9 -15.51 4.50 -25.54
CA PRO A 9 -14.82 3.53 -26.39
C PRO A 9 -15.74 2.36 -26.75
N CYS A 10 -15.63 1.86 -27.97
CA CYS A 10 -16.35 0.67 -28.41
C CYS A 10 -15.78 -0.60 -27.77
N GLY A 11 -16.63 -1.46 -27.19
CA GLY A 11 -16.21 -2.72 -26.53
C GLY A 11 -15.66 -3.83 -27.45
N SER A 12 -15.70 -3.61 -28.78
CA SER A 12 -15.18 -4.52 -29.81
C SER A 12 -13.92 -3.95 -30.47
N CYS A 13 -13.99 -2.78 -31.12
CA CYS A 13 -12.85 -2.20 -31.85
C CYS A 13 -12.04 -1.15 -31.06
N LEU A 14 -12.45 -0.82 -29.82
CA LEU A 14 -11.81 0.16 -28.92
C LEU A 14 -11.75 1.61 -29.44
N LYS A 15 -12.25 1.89 -30.64
CA LYS A 15 -12.37 3.24 -31.20
C LYS A 15 -13.47 4.02 -30.48
N THR A 16 -13.29 5.33 -30.35
CA THR A 16 -14.29 6.21 -29.73
C THR A 16 -15.55 6.32 -30.59
N ILE A 17 -16.70 6.17 -29.95
CA ILE A 17 -18.03 6.36 -30.53
C ILE A 17 -18.36 7.85 -30.46
N ASN A 18 -18.73 8.41 -31.60
CA ASN A 18 -19.12 9.82 -31.71
C ASN A 18 -20.65 9.94 -31.62
N LYS A 19 -21.15 11.16 -31.36
CA LYS A 19 -22.60 11.42 -31.30
C LYS A 19 -23.35 11.03 -32.58
N ASN A 20 -22.67 11.09 -33.73
CA ASN A 20 -23.27 10.83 -35.04
C ASN A 20 -23.08 9.37 -35.51
N SER A 21 -22.39 8.52 -34.73
CA SER A 21 -22.21 7.12 -35.11
C SER A 21 -23.33 6.26 -34.56
N LYS A 22 -23.94 5.42 -35.40
CA LYS A 22 -24.87 4.38 -34.97
C LYS A 22 -24.17 3.44 -34.00
N ALA A 23 -24.68 3.35 -32.78
CA ALA A 23 -24.11 2.53 -31.71
C ALA A 23 -25.22 2.01 -30.80
N VAL A 24 -24.95 0.87 -30.17
CA VAL A 24 -25.84 0.20 -29.23
C VAL A 24 -25.12 -0.02 -27.90
N LEU A 25 -25.85 0.13 -26.80
CA LEU A 25 -25.34 -0.11 -25.44
C LEU A 25 -25.71 -1.53 -25.01
N CYS A 26 -24.74 -2.28 -24.49
CA CYS A 26 -25.03 -3.56 -23.86
C CYS A 26 -25.79 -3.32 -22.54
N SER A 27 -27.00 -3.87 -22.45
CA SER A 27 -27.91 -3.71 -21.29
C SER A 27 -27.61 -4.64 -20.12
N ASP A 28 -26.58 -5.48 -20.26
CA ASP A 28 -26.12 -6.44 -19.27
C ASP A 28 -24.90 -5.92 -18.49
N ASN A 29 -24.19 -6.81 -17.79
CA ASN A 29 -23.10 -6.45 -16.87
C ASN A 29 -22.00 -5.53 -17.44
N CYS A 30 -21.65 -5.61 -18.73
CA CYS A 30 -20.50 -4.84 -19.24
C CYS A 30 -20.78 -3.36 -19.51
N GLN A 31 -22.05 -2.95 -19.63
CA GLN A 31 -22.50 -1.56 -19.90
C GLN A 31 -21.63 -0.79 -20.91
N SER A 32 -21.09 -1.51 -21.91
CA SER A 32 -20.16 -0.96 -22.88
C SER A 32 -20.90 -0.61 -24.16
N TRP A 33 -20.49 0.48 -24.80
CA TRP A 33 -21.03 0.89 -26.10
C TRP A 33 -20.37 0.10 -27.23
N TYR A 34 -21.12 -0.17 -28.29
CA TYR A 34 -20.64 -0.87 -29.48
C TYR A 34 -21.10 -0.14 -30.73
N HIS A 35 -20.21 0.07 -31.71
CA HIS A 35 -20.63 0.54 -33.02
C HIS A 35 -21.56 -0.50 -33.65
N PHE A 36 -22.59 -0.07 -34.37
CA PHE A 36 -23.47 -0.95 -35.13
C PHE A 36 -22.68 -1.89 -36.07
N LYS A 37 -21.65 -1.37 -36.76
CA LYS A 37 -20.76 -2.16 -37.62
C LYS A 37 -19.85 -3.16 -36.89
N CYS A 38 -19.72 -3.01 -35.57
CA CYS A 38 -18.91 -3.91 -34.74
C CYS A 38 -19.78 -4.93 -33.98
N THR A 39 -21.08 -4.95 -34.27
CA THR A 39 -22.05 -5.94 -33.80
C THR A 39 -22.56 -6.73 -35.01
N ASP A 40 -23.12 -7.91 -34.76
CA ASP A 40 -23.72 -8.76 -35.79
C ASP A 40 -25.20 -8.42 -36.06
N LEU A 41 -25.64 -7.22 -35.67
CA LEU A 41 -27.01 -6.76 -35.89
C LEU A 41 -27.24 -6.38 -37.36
N SER A 42 -28.33 -6.85 -37.92
CA SER A 42 -28.88 -6.34 -39.17
C SER A 42 -29.49 -4.94 -38.97
N ASN A 43 -29.67 -4.21 -40.08
CA ASN A 43 -30.22 -2.85 -40.02
C ASN A 43 -31.67 -2.85 -39.51
N ASP A 44 -32.44 -3.90 -39.87
CA ASP A 44 -33.82 -4.10 -39.42
C ASP A 44 -33.86 -4.36 -37.92
N GLU A 45 -33.04 -5.27 -37.41
CA GLU A 45 -32.94 -5.55 -35.96
C GLU A 45 -32.52 -4.30 -35.17
N PHE A 46 -31.60 -3.49 -35.70
CA PHE A 46 -31.21 -2.24 -35.05
C PHE A 46 -32.37 -1.25 -34.97
N CYS A 47 -33.14 -1.09 -36.06
CA CYS A 47 -34.34 -0.26 -36.06
C CYS A 47 -35.43 -0.82 -35.12
N GLU A 48 -35.57 -2.13 -35.01
CA GLU A 48 -36.51 -2.74 -34.07
C GLU A 48 -36.10 -2.53 -32.62
N LEU A 49 -34.81 -2.63 -32.30
CA LEU A 49 -34.28 -2.32 -30.97
C LEU A 49 -34.63 -0.88 -30.55
N GLU A 50 -34.49 0.07 -31.47
CA GLU A 50 -34.82 1.48 -31.25
C GLU A 50 -36.33 1.71 -31.13
N ARG A 51 -37.12 1.16 -32.07
CA ARG A 51 -38.59 1.30 -32.09
C ARG A 51 -39.26 0.67 -30.88
N LEU A 52 -38.83 -0.53 -30.49
CA LEU A 52 -39.44 -1.31 -29.40
C LEU A 52 -38.76 -1.07 -28.05
N LYS A 53 -37.69 -0.25 -27.99
CA LYS A 53 -36.86 -0.01 -26.79
C LYS A 53 -36.37 -1.32 -26.15
N MET A 54 -36.05 -2.29 -26.99
CA MET A 54 -35.61 -3.62 -26.55
C MET A 54 -34.16 -3.57 -26.08
N LYS A 55 -33.84 -4.43 -25.11
CA LYS A 55 -32.48 -4.53 -24.55
C LYS A 55 -31.61 -5.42 -25.43
N TRP A 56 -30.44 -4.90 -25.83
CA TRP A 56 -29.42 -5.68 -26.52
C TRP A 56 -28.31 -6.13 -25.57
N VAL A 57 -27.80 -7.35 -25.77
CA VAL A 57 -26.72 -7.94 -24.98
C VAL A 57 -25.59 -8.33 -25.93
N CYS A 58 -24.35 -7.95 -25.60
CA CYS A 58 -23.22 -8.28 -26.45
C CYS A 58 -22.85 -9.77 -26.31
N HIS A 59 -22.22 -10.33 -27.35
CA HIS A 59 -21.81 -11.73 -27.38
C HIS A 59 -20.98 -12.15 -26.15
N LYS A 60 -20.10 -11.29 -25.64
CA LYS A 60 -19.31 -11.57 -24.43
C LYS A 60 -20.19 -11.82 -23.20
N CYS A 61 -21.23 -11.01 -23.01
CA CYS A 61 -22.17 -11.18 -21.91
C CYS A 61 -23.07 -12.40 -22.12
N THR A 62 -23.46 -12.69 -23.36
CA THR A 62 -24.21 -13.91 -23.70
C THR A 62 -23.42 -15.17 -23.38
N MET A 63 -22.14 -15.25 -23.77
CA MET A 63 -21.29 -16.42 -23.53
C MET A 63 -21.05 -16.68 -22.03
N MET A 64 -20.90 -15.63 -21.22
CA MET A 64 -20.76 -15.81 -19.77
C MET A 64 -22.02 -16.40 -19.13
N LYS A 65 -23.21 -16.08 -19.66
CA LYS A 65 -24.47 -16.66 -19.20
C LYS A 65 -24.65 -18.11 -19.64
N THR A 66 -24.21 -18.46 -20.84
CA THR A 66 -24.33 -19.84 -21.35
C THR A 66 -23.29 -20.78 -20.75
N ASN A 67 -22.16 -20.27 -20.27
CA ASN A 67 -21.18 -21.07 -19.52
C ASN A 67 -21.71 -21.59 -18.18
N GLU A 68 -22.86 -21.11 -17.69
CA GLU A 68 -23.56 -21.68 -16.53
C GLU A 68 -24.49 -22.84 -16.92
N ILE A 69 -24.69 -23.15 -18.22
CA ILE A 69 -25.73 -24.09 -18.68
C ILE A 69 -25.24 -25.19 -19.64
N ASP A 70 -24.12 -25.07 -20.37
CA ASP A 70 -23.71 -26.11 -21.34
C ASP A 70 -22.25 -26.58 -21.18
N GLN A 71 -21.95 -27.36 -20.13
CA GLN A 71 -20.76 -28.23 -20.07
C GLN A 71 -21.18 -29.67 -19.77
N ASP A 72 -21.82 -30.31 -20.74
CA ASP A 72 -22.00 -31.76 -20.78
C ASP A 72 -20.70 -32.43 -21.28
N GLU A 73 -19.72 -32.54 -20.39
CA GLU A 73 -18.86 -33.74 -20.31
C GLU A 73 -18.94 -34.25 -18.87
N GLU A 74 -19.98 -35.04 -18.60
CA GLU A 74 -20.27 -35.67 -17.31
C GLU A 74 -19.12 -36.59 -16.87
N MET A 75 -18.33 -36.11 -15.90
CA MET A 75 -17.80 -37.01 -14.87
C MET A 75 -18.54 -36.68 -13.58
N ASP A 76 -19.78 -37.15 -13.49
CA ASP A 76 -20.63 -36.98 -12.32
C ASP A 76 -20.09 -37.86 -11.17
N MET A 77 -19.13 -37.32 -10.42
CA MET A 77 -18.75 -37.90 -9.14
C MET A 77 -20.01 -37.97 -8.29
N SER A 78 -20.38 -39.18 -7.88
CA SER A 78 -21.57 -39.39 -7.08
C SER A 78 -21.64 -38.41 -5.90
N MET A 79 -22.84 -37.98 -5.51
CA MET A 79 -23.04 -37.16 -4.31
C MET A 79 -22.33 -37.74 -3.07
N SER A 80 -22.20 -39.07 -2.98
CA SER A 80 -21.42 -39.73 -1.93
C SER A 80 -19.93 -39.43 -1.99
N GLU A 81 -19.34 -39.35 -3.17
CA GLU A 81 -17.92 -39.05 -3.40
C GLU A 81 -17.61 -37.58 -3.06
N LEU A 82 -18.49 -36.66 -3.44
CA LEU A 82 -18.39 -35.25 -3.01
C LEU A 82 -18.46 -35.10 -1.49
N ASN A 83 -19.33 -35.86 -0.83
CA ASN A 83 -19.41 -35.87 0.64
C ASN A 83 -18.15 -36.43 1.31
N LEU A 84 -17.47 -37.39 0.67
CA LEU A 84 -16.20 -37.91 1.17
C LEU A 84 -15.09 -36.85 1.06
N ILE A 85 -14.98 -36.20 -0.10
CA ILE A 85 -14.01 -35.13 -0.33
C ILE A 85 -14.23 -33.98 0.65
N LEU A 86 -15.48 -33.56 0.84
CA LEU A 86 -15.79 -32.48 1.78
C LEU A 86 -15.42 -32.84 3.22
N LYS A 87 -15.71 -34.08 3.66
CA LYS A 87 -15.32 -34.57 4.99
C LYS A 87 -13.80 -34.60 5.17
N GLU A 88 -13.07 -34.99 4.14
CA GLU A 88 -11.60 -35.00 4.17
C GLU A 88 -11.04 -33.57 4.25
N GLN A 89 -11.56 -32.66 3.43
CA GLN A 89 -11.17 -31.24 3.48
C GLN A 89 -11.44 -30.62 4.85
N LEU A 90 -12.58 -30.92 5.47
CA LEU A 90 -12.89 -30.45 6.83
C LEU A 90 -11.88 -30.96 7.86
N LYS A 91 -11.49 -32.24 7.79
CA LYS A 91 -10.45 -32.81 8.67
C LYS A 91 -9.09 -32.13 8.46
N ASN A 92 -8.73 -31.85 7.22
CA ASN A 92 -7.47 -31.18 6.91
C ASN A 92 -7.46 -29.76 7.48
N VAL A 93 -8.58 -29.02 7.37
CA VAL A 93 -8.72 -27.69 7.96
C VAL A 93 -8.64 -27.75 9.49
N GLU A 94 -9.28 -28.75 10.11
CA GLU A 94 -9.20 -28.98 11.56
C GLU A 94 -7.76 -29.19 12.03
N LEU A 95 -6.99 -30.03 11.33
CA LEU A 95 -5.59 -30.29 11.64
C LEU A 95 -4.72 -29.02 11.50
N VAL A 96 -4.96 -28.22 10.46
CA VAL A 96 -4.27 -26.95 10.27
C VAL A 96 -4.59 -25.98 11.41
N MET A 97 -5.84 -25.89 11.83
CA MET A 97 -6.24 -25.05 12.97
C MET A 97 -5.56 -25.49 14.26
N GLU A 98 -5.49 -26.81 14.53
CA GLU A 98 -4.82 -27.34 15.72
C GLU A 98 -3.32 -27.03 15.72
N THR A 99 -2.66 -27.22 14.58
CA THR A 99 -1.22 -26.92 14.41
C THR A 99 -0.93 -25.44 14.67
N LEU A 100 -1.71 -24.55 14.04
CA LEU A 100 -1.56 -23.11 14.23
C LEU A 100 -1.83 -22.70 15.69
N ASN A 101 -2.79 -23.33 16.36
CA ASN A 101 -3.08 -23.05 17.76
C ASN A 101 -1.90 -23.44 18.67
N ASN A 102 -1.27 -24.59 18.41
CA ASN A 102 -0.07 -25.02 19.13
C ASN A 102 1.11 -24.06 18.91
N ASP A 103 1.31 -23.61 17.67
CA ASP A 103 2.35 -22.62 17.33
C ASP A 103 2.12 -21.28 18.05
N ILE A 104 0.87 -20.81 18.11
CA ILE A 104 0.49 -19.59 18.84
C ILE A 104 0.81 -19.73 20.33
N ILE A 105 0.45 -20.87 20.94
CA ILE A 105 0.74 -21.13 22.36
C ILE A 105 2.26 -21.14 22.61
N SER A 106 3.03 -21.80 21.73
CA SER A 106 4.49 -21.85 21.82
C SER A 106 5.10 -20.44 21.73
N ALA A 107 4.70 -19.65 20.74
CA ALA A 107 5.16 -18.28 20.55
C ALA A 107 4.82 -17.39 21.75
N HIS A 108 3.62 -17.53 22.32
CA HIS A 108 3.24 -16.80 23.53
C HIS A 108 4.15 -17.14 24.73
N ASN A 109 4.49 -18.42 24.91
CA ASN A 109 5.37 -18.85 25.98
C ASN A 109 6.80 -18.30 25.79
N GLU A 110 7.31 -18.30 24.55
CA GLU A 110 8.62 -17.72 24.24
C GLU A 110 8.65 -16.20 24.50
N ILE A 111 7.63 -15.47 24.06
CA ILE A 111 7.51 -14.03 24.32
C ILE A 111 7.48 -13.75 25.82
N LYS A 112 6.77 -14.58 26.61
CA LYS A 112 6.75 -14.45 28.07
C LYS A 112 8.14 -14.64 28.66
N LYS A 113 8.84 -15.71 28.28
CA LYS A 113 10.21 -15.98 28.74
C LYS A 113 11.17 -14.82 28.42
N LEU A 114 11.14 -14.33 27.18
CA LEU A 114 11.99 -13.21 26.75
C LEU A 114 11.67 -11.91 27.50
N LYS A 115 10.41 -11.68 27.85
CA LYS A 115 10.03 -10.53 28.70
C LYS A 115 10.60 -10.65 30.11
N ASP A 116 10.53 -11.84 30.71
CA ASP A 116 11.07 -12.08 32.05
C ASP A 116 12.61 -11.91 32.07
N GLU A 117 13.31 -12.44 31.06
CA GLU A 117 14.75 -12.26 30.88
C GLU A 117 15.11 -10.78 30.67
N LYS A 118 14.34 -10.04 29.86
CA LYS A 118 14.53 -8.60 29.66
C LYS A 118 14.42 -7.83 30.97
N ILE A 119 13.40 -8.10 31.78
CA ILE A 119 13.20 -7.45 33.08
C ILE A 119 14.40 -7.75 34.01
N HIS A 120 14.88 -9.00 34.01
CA HIS A 120 16.05 -9.37 34.79
C HIS A 120 17.31 -8.57 34.38
N LEU A 121 17.57 -8.46 33.08
CA LEU A 121 18.71 -7.70 32.55
C LEU A 121 18.58 -6.20 32.83
N GLU A 122 17.38 -5.63 32.72
CA GLU A 122 17.11 -4.23 33.08
C GLU A 122 17.44 -3.97 34.56
N HIS A 123 17.06 -4.85 35.48
CA HIS A 123 17.44 -4.74 36.88
C HIS A 123 18.95 -4.82 37.10
N LEU A 124 19.65 -5.74 36.41
CA LEU A 124 21.10 -5.86 36.52
C LEU A 124 21.81 -4.60 36.02
N LEU A 125 21.32 -4.02 34.92
CA LEU A 125 21.85 -2.79 34.35
C LEU A 125 21.65 -1.62 35.31
N LEU A 126 20.47 -1.48 35.92
CA LEU A 126 20.21 -0.44 36.94
C LEU A 126 21.18 -0.55 38.12
N LYS A 127 21.43 -1.76 38.62
CA LYS A 127 22.40 -1.98 39.70
C LYS A 127 23.82 -1.57 39.29
N LYS A 128 24.24 -1.88 38.07
CA LYS A 128 25.56 -1.51 37.56
C LYS A 128 25.69 -0.01 37.34
N VAL A 129 24.65 0.66 36.88
CA VAL A 129 24.61 2.13 36.77
C VAL A 129 24.75 2.78 38.14
N GLU A 130 24.06 2.27 39.17
CA GLU A 130 24.20 2.76 40.54
C GLU A 130 25.64 2.62 41.07
N GLU A 131 26.29 1.48 40.80
CA GLU A 131 27.70 1.26 41.15
C GLU A 131 28.63 2.26 40.45
N VAL A 132 28.41 2.55 39.17
CA VAL A 132 29.21 3.53 38.40
C VAL A 132 29.05 4.93 38.99
N VAL A 133 27.81 5.38 39.24
CA VAL A 133 27.55 6.70 39.83
C VAL A 133 28.23 6.85 41.19
N LYS A 134 28.24 5.80 42.02
CA LYS A 134 28.98 5.80 43.30
C LYS A 134 30.48 5.98 43.10
N LEU A 135 31.07 5.28 42.13
CA LEU A 135 32.50 5.39 41.81
C LEU A 135 32.86 6.78 41.26
N GLU A 136 32.04 7.34 40.37
CA GLU A 136 32.21 8.70 39.84
C GLU A 136 32.23 9.74 40.98
N GLY A 137 31.29 9.63 41.93
CA GLY A 137 31.26 10.51 43.09
C GLY A 137 32.49 10.37 44.02
N LEU A 138 33.12 9.19 44.09
CA LEU A 138 34.37 8.99 44.83
C LEU A 138 35.57 9.59 44.09
N ILE A 139 35.62 9.45 42.76
CA ILE A 139 36.66 10.06 41.93
C ILE A 139 36.62 11.58 42.05
N GLU A 140 35.43 12.17 42.01
CA GLU A 140 35.27 13.62 42.14
C GLU A 140 35.73 14.14 43.52
N LYS A 141 35.40 13.41 44.60
CA LYS A 141 35.89 13.73 45.96
C LYS A 141 37.42 13.66 46.06
N ASN A 142 38.03 12.57 45.59
CA ASN A 142 39.49 12.39 45.62
C ASN A 142 40.22 13.45 44.77
N SER A 143 39.63 13.83 43.64
CA SER A 143 40.13 14.92 42.79
C SER A 143 40.19 16.24 43.57
N MET A 144 39.11 16.60 44.27
CA MET A 144 39.04 17.82 45.07
C MET A 144 40.03 17.86 46.24
N GLU A 145 40.20 16.75 46.96
CA GLU A 145 41.18 16.65 48.04
C GLU A 145 42.62 16.81 47.52
N SER A 146 42.92 16.25 46.35
CA SER A 146 44.24 16.37 45.71
C SER A 146 44.60 17.83 45.35
N TYR A 147 43.64 18.61 44.85
CA TYR A 147 43.85 20.04 44.55
C TYR A 147 44.11 20.87 45.82
N GLN A 148 43.41 20.60 46.92
CA GLN A 148 43.62 21.31 48.20
C GLN A 148 45.00 21.06 48.82
N ILE A 149 45.59 19.89 48.60
CA ILE A 149 46.94 19.55 49.10
C ILE A 149 48.02 20.32 48.33
N VAL A 150 47.82 20.57 47.04
CA VAL A 150 48.76 21.34 46.20
C VAL A 150 48.77 22.81 46.60
N GLU A 151 47.60 23.41 46.91
CA GLU A 151 47.52 24.82 47.31
C GLU A 151 48.18 25.13 48.65
N ARG A 152 48.21 24.17 49.59
CA ARG A 152 48.78 24.40 50.94
C ARG A 152 50.31 24.23 51.01
N LYS A 153 50.98 23.76 49.95
CA LYS A 153 52.42 23.43 49.97
C LYS A 153 53.32 24.36 49.16
N ILE A 154 52.84 25.51 48.71
CA ILE A 154 53.70 26.56 48.14
C ILE A 154 54.04 27.57 49.24
N PRO A 155 55.14 27.42 49.98
CA PRO A 155 55.63 28.51 50.81
C PRO A 155 56.03 29.66 49.90
N MET A 156 55.44 30.84 50.12
CA MET A 156 55.91 32.10 49.55
C MET A 156 57.32 32.39 50.07
N LYS A 157 58.34 31.79 49.46
CA LYS A 157 59.71 32.27 49.58
C LYS A 157 59.86 33.51 48.71
N SER A 158 59.73 34.65 49.38
CA SER A 158 60.62 35.81 49.26
C SER A 158 61.38 35.95 47.94
N ARG A 159 61.00 36.99 47.19
CA ARG A 159 61.80 37.77 46.23
C ARG A 159 63.30 37.40 46.21
N LEU A 160 63.71 36.61 45.23
CA LEU A 160 65.09 36.59 44.74
C LEU A 160 65.15 37.47 43.50
N SER A 161 65.98 38.51 43.61
CA SER A 161 66.36 39.41 42.54
C SER A 161 66.88 38.66 41.31
N LEU A 162 66.34 39.00 40.14
CA LEU A 162 66.88 38.62 38.84
C LEU A 162 68.33 39.13 38.70
N PRO A 163 69.26 38.33 38.16
CA PRO A 163 70.40 38.86 37.42
C PRO A 163 69.96 39.21 36.01
N ALA A 164 70.39 40.38 35.55
CA ALA A 164 70.25 40.82 34.17
C ALA A 164 71.11 39.96 33.24
N ALA A 165 70.53 39.66 32.07
CA ALA A 165 71.16 39.37 30.78
C ALA A 165 72.12 38.16 30.68
N THR A 166 71.69 37.15 29.90
CA THR A 166 72.45 36.78 28.70
C THR A 166 71.51 36.22 27.63
N THR A 167 71.55 36.84 26.46
CA THR A 167 70.89 36.43 25.23
C THR A 167 71.50 35.13 24.72
N ALA A 168 70.73 34.06 24.60
CA ALA A 168 71.07 32.92 23.76
C ALA A 168 69.84 32.50 22.96
N SER A 169 69.95 32.75 21.66
CA SER A 169 69.01 32.42 20.60
C SER A 169 68.90 30.91 20.41
N VAL A 170 67.67 30.37 20.48
CA VAL A 170 67.32 29.13 19.77
C VAL A 170 65.94 29.31 19.15
N SER A 171 65.94 29.86 17.95
CA SER A 171 64.85 29.72 16.99
C SER A 171 64.81 28.28 16.46
N ASN A 172 63.79 27.50 16.82
CA ASN A 172 62.79 27.03 15.86
C ASN A 172 61.82 26.02 16.50
N ILE A 173 60.57 26.48 16.56
CA ILE A 173 59.38 25.70 16.81
C ILE A 173 59.16 24.77 15.62
N ARG A 174 59.02 23.47 15.86
CA ARG A 174 58.30 22.58 14.95
C ARG A 174 57.21 21.86 15.73
N CYS A 175 55.98 22.37 15.57
CA CYS A 175 54.76 21.70 15.99
C CYS A 175 54.67 20.32 15.33
N ASN A 176 54.57 19.26 16.13
CA ASN A 176 53.94 18.03 15.69
C ASN A 176 52.56 17.95 16.33
N ARG A 177 51.58 18.48 15.58
CA ARG A 177 50.17 18.17 15.72
C ARG A 177 49.96 16.79 15.12
N LEU A 178 49.78 15.76 15.95
CA LEU A 178 49.19 14.49 15.51
C LEU A 178 47.75 14.43 16.02
N LEU A 179 46.87 14.94 15.16
CA LEU A 179 45.57 14.32 14.96
C LEU A 179 45.85 12.96 14.34
N SER A 180 45.47 11.87 15.03
CA SER A 180 45.30 10.57 14.37
C SER A 180 43.87 10.10 14.60
N SER A 181 43.10 10.25 13.53
CA SER A 181 41.91 9.47 13.24
C SER A 181 42.23 7.98 13.37
N HIS A 182 41.41 7.24 14.11
CA HIS A 182 41.20 5.83 13.79
C HIS A 182 39.80 5.67 13.22
N ASN A 183 39.82 5.42 11.92
CA ASN A 183 38.74 4.91 11.11
C ASN A 183 38.26 3.57 11.67
N PHE A 184 36.96 3.47 11.86
CA PHE A 184 36.24 2.21 11.97
C PHE A 184 36.23 1.50 10.60
N PRO A 185 36.26 0.16 10.56
CA PRO A 185 36.06 -0.61 9.32
C PRO A 185 34.60 -0.54 8.86
N PRO A 186 34.32 -0.66 7.55
CA PRO A 186 32.97 -0.69 7.03
C PRO A 186 32.37 -2.08 7.24
N LEU A 187 31.24 -2.15 7.97
CA LEU A 187 30.38 -3.33 7.94
C LEU A 187 29.10 -3.04 7.15
N ASN A 188 28.76 -4.08 6.41
CA ASN A 188 27.92 -4.10 5.25
C ASN A 188 26.44 -3.83 5.58
N LYS A 189 25.75 -3.22 4.63
CA LYS A 189 24.30 -2.99 4.64
C LYS A 189 23.54 -4.31 4.84
N LYS A 190 22.52 -4.30 5.71
CA LYS A 190 21.17 -4.82 5.42
C LYS A 190 20.18 -4.48 6.54
N ASN A 191 19.07 -3.88 6.11
CA ASN A 191 17.73 -3.92 6.68
C ASN A 191 17.39 -3.02 7.87
N THR A 192 16.84 -1.86 7.52
CA THR A 192 15.88 -1.08 8.33
C THR A 192 14.56 -1.83 8.52
N PRO A 193 13.91 -1.68 9.68
CA PRO A 193 12.47 -1.43 9.67
C PRO A 193 12.14 -0.07 10.30
N ARG A 194 11.20 0.57 9.62
CA ARG A 194 10.65 1.92 9.78
C ARG A 194 9.91 2.03 11.13
N LYS A 195 10.34 2.91 12.04
CA LYS A 195 9.53 3.31 13.21
C LYS A 195 8.48 4.33 12.76
N HIS A 196 7.22 3.89 12.71
CA HIS A 196 6.08 4.80 12.67
C HIS A 196 5.89 5.42 14.07
N ILE A 197 5.91 6.75 14.11
CA ILE A 197 5.46 7.55 15.24
C ILE A 197 3.94 7.41 15.32
N ILE A 198 3.45 6.81 16.41
CA ILE A 198 2.05 6.80 16.79
C ILE A 198 1.79 8.11 17.52
N ASN A 199 1.24 9.10 16.81
CA ASN A 199 0.59 10.24 17.43
C ASN A 199 -0.88 9.89 17.65
N ASN A 200 -1.22 9.60 18.91
CA ASN A 200 -2.59 9.44 19.35
C ASN A 200 -3.13 10.83 19.75
N LYS A 201 -3.95 11.45 18.89
CA LYS A 201 -4.89 12.51 19.29
C LYS A 201 -6.28 12.18 18.77
N ARG A 202 -7.17 12.23 19.75
CA ARG A 202 -8.59 11.91 19.78
C ARG A 202 -9.41 12.94 19.00
N SER A 203 -10.57 12.47 18.52
CA SER A 203 -11.80 13.23 18.27
C SER A 203 -11.89 14.00 16.94
N GLN A 204 -12.71 13.51 16.01
CA GLN A 204 -14.04 14.05 15.76
C GLN A 204 -14.76 13.24 14.66
N SER A 205 -15.99 12.86 14.98
CA SER A 205 -17.04 12.40 14.09
C SER A 205 -17.17 13.29 12.86
N ASN A 206 -17.29 12.70 11.67
CA ASN A 206 -18.14 13.24 10.60
C ASN A 206 -18.60 12.11 9.68
N SER A 207 -19.92 11.98 9.63
CA SER A 207 -20.72 11.16 8.72
C SER A 207 -20.34 11.39 7.27
N PHE A 208 -19.88 10.34 6.57
CA PHE A 208 -19.78 10.35 5.12
C PHE A 208 -21.10 9.81 4.55
N LEU A 209 -21.99 10.73 4.18
CA LEU A 209 -23.17 10.41 3.38
C LEU A 209 -22.69 10.02 1.98
N SER A 210 -22.81 8.72 1.67
CA SER A 210 -22.74 8.20 0.32
C SER A 210 -23.95 8.71 -0.47
N VAL A 211 -23.80 9.85 -1.12
CA VAL A 211 -24.79 10.33 -2.08
C VAL A 211 -24.60 9.59 -3.40
N ASN A 212 -25.66 8.88 -3.78
CA ASN A 212 -25.78 8.11 -5.01
C ASN A 212 -25.66 9.04 -6.25
N PRO A 213 -24.77 8.79 -7.23
CA PRO A 213 -24.56 9.72 -8.36
C PRO A 213 -25.66 9.70 -9.43
N PHE A 214 -26.79 9.04 -9.19
CA PHE A 214 -27.79 8.73 -10.21
C PHE A 214 -29.09 9.53 -10.13
N GLU A 215 -29.17 10.55 -9.29
CA GLU A 215 -30.26 11.51 -9.37
C GLU A 215 -29.83 12.76 -10.10
N VAL A 216 -30.76 13.24 -10.93
CA VAL A 216 -30.68 14.41 -11.81
C VAL A 216 -30.09 14.10 -13.18
N LEU A 217 -30.96 13.77 -14.13
CA LEU A 217 -31.34 14.67 -15.22
C LEU A 217 -32.66 14.18 -15.84
N SER A 218 -33.77 14.69 -15.31
CA SER A 218 -34.96 14.92 -16.12
C SER A 218 -34.66 16.12 -17.00
N VAL A 219 -34.64 15.91 -18.31
CA VAL A 219 -34.77 16.99 -19.30
C VAL A 219 -35.86 16.54 -20.25
N GLU A 220 -36.98 17.23 -20.12
CA GLU A 220 -38.05 17.28 -21.09
C GLU A 220 -37.56 18.00 -22.36
N ASP A 221 -38.25 17.69 -23.44
CA ASP A 221 -38.48 18.51 -24.62
C ASP A 221 -37.75 18.25 -25.97
N GLU A 222 -38.65 18.27 -26.95
CA GLU A 222 -38.55 18.56 -28.39
C GLU A 222 -38.29 17.39 -29.35
N THR A 223 -39.42 16.83 -29.80
CA THR A 223 -39.75 16.47 -31.18
C THR A 223 -38.74 16.89 -32.24
N GLN A 224 -38.21 15.92 -32.98
CA GLN A 224 -37.83 16.10 -34.37
C GLN A 224 -38.01 14.77 -35.11
N ASP A 225 -39.07 14.75 -35.92
CA ASP A 225 -39.38 13.69 -36.88
C ASP A 225 -38.35 13.75 -38.02
N ASP A 226 -37.45 12.77 -38.09
CA ASP A 226 -36.67 12.50 -39.29
C ASP A 226 -37.25 11.25 -39.98
N GLU A 227 -38.00 11.52 -41.05
CA GLU A 227 -38.56 10.53 -41.97
C GLU A 227 -37.47 9.61 -42.53
N CYS A 228 -37.59 8.30 -42.28
CA CYS A 228 -36.83 7.29 -43.02
C CYS A 228 -37.57 7.02 -44.34
N VAL A 229 -37.03 7.55 -45.44
CA VAL A 229 -37.59 7.43 -46.79
C VAL A 229 -37.55 5.97 -47.27
N ASP A 230 -38.74 5.41 -47.52
CA ASP A 230 -38.94 4.15 -48.22
C ASP A 230 -38.44 4.25 -49.67
N ILE A 231 -37.41 3.49 -50.01
CA ILE A 231 -37.05 3.19 -51.41
C ILE A 231 -37.38 1.72 -51.66
N ASN A 232 -38.55 1.46 -52.24
CA ASN A 232 -38.75 0.26 -53.04
C ASN A 232 -39.80 0.50 -54.13
N ARG A 233 -39.29 0.89 -55.30
CA ARG A 233 -40.03 1.01 -56.56
C ARG A 233 -39.68 -0.19 -57.45
N GLN A 234 -40.69 -1.01 -57.68
CA GLN A 234 -40.95 -1.82 -58.87
C GLN A 234 -39.82 -2.73 -59.39
N GLU A 235 -40.01 -4.05 -59.28
CA GLU A 235 -39.91 -4.91 -60.45
C GLU A 235 -41.09 -5.88 -60.50
N LYS A 236 -41.81 -5.79 -61.61
CA LYS A 236 -42.93 -6.64 -62.00
C LYS A 236 -42.44 -7.39 -63.23
N SER A 237 -42.83 -8.67 -63.34
CA SER A 237 -43.16 -9.41 -64.56
C SER A 237 -42.19 -10.51 -65.05
N GLN A 238 -42.83 -11.65 -65.40
CA GLN A 238 -42.45 -12.75 -66.31
C GLN A 238 -41.64 -13.87 -65.65
N SER A 239 -42.12 -15.13 -65.58
CA SER A 239 -42.69 -15.98 -66.64
C SER A 239 -43.74 -16.93 -66.01
N LYS A 240 -44.92 -17.14 -66.60
CA LYS A 240 -45.24 -18.14 -67.64
C LYS A 240 -44.69 -19.53 -67.37
#